data_AF-A0A7X9KYA1-F1
#
_entry.id   AF-A0A7X9KYA1-F1
#
_cell.length_a   1.000
_cell.length_b   1.000
_cell.length_c   1.000
_cell.angle_alpha   90.00
_cell.angle_beta   90.00
_cell.angle_gamma   90.00
#
_symmetry.space_group_name_H-M   'P 1'
#
loop_
_entity.id
_entity.type
_entity.pdbx_description
1 polymer ?
#
loop_
_entity_poly.entity_id
_entity_poly.type
_entity_poly.pdbx_seq_one_letter_code
_entity_poly.pdbx_strand_id
1 'polypeptide(L)' 'MKTVKIKLFKDDEKYSGDVFACLNGKSYLIQRGVEVEVPYPLAAIIERSAQADIQTYKNLNNLMQKYKRGI' A
#
# COMPACT_ATOMS: atom_id res chain seq x y z
N MET A 1 -0.62 -19.88 12.46
CA MET A 1 -0.60 -18.48 11.96
C MET A 1 -1.94 -18.23 11.28
N LYS A 2 -2.66 -17.15 11.62
CA LYS A 2 -3.92 -16.83 10.96
C LYS A 2 -3.60 -16.22 9.59
N THR A 3 -4.03 -16.88 8.52
CA THR A 3 -3.99 -16.35 7.15
C THR A 3 -5.30 -15.64 6.85
N VAL A 4 -5.24 -14.62 6.00
CA VAL A 4 -6.39 -13.86 5.53
C VAL A 4 -6.26 -13.68 4.03
N LYS A 5 -7.41 -13.66 3.36
CA LYS A 5 -7.49 -13.36 1.94
C LYS A 5 -7.60 -11.86 1.77
N ILE A 6 -6.70 -11.29 0.97
CA ILE A 6 -6.74 -9.88 0.59
C ILE A 6 -6.81 -9.77 -0.93
N LYS A 7 -7.51 -8.75 -1.41
CA LYS A 7 -7.56 -8.41 -2.82
C LYS A 7 -7.20 -6.94 -2.98
N LEU A 8 -6.03 -6.68 -3.54
CA LEU A 8 -5.60 -5.32 -3.83
C LEU A 8 -6.29 -4.80 -5.08
N PHE A 9 -6.73 -3.55 -5.03
CA PHE A 9 -7.32 -2.87 -6.19
C PHE A 9 -6.29 -2.77 -7.32
N LYS A 10 -6.74 -3.02 -8.55
CA LYS A 10 -5.97 -2.90 -9.79
C LYS A 10 -6.68 -1.95 -10.74
N ASP A 11 -5.94 -1.02 -11.32
CA ASP A 11 -6.35 -0.24 -12.48
C ASP A 11 -5.27 -0.33 -13.57
N ASP A 12 -5.58 0.16 -14.77
CA ASP A 12 -4.66 0.14 -15.92
C ASP A 12 -3.59 1.24 -15.87
N GLU A 13 -3.58 2.05 -14.79
CA GLU A 13 -2.69 3.19 -14.64
C GLU A 13 -1.74 2.96 -13.45
N LYS A 14 -2.03 3.61 -12.32
CA LYS A 14 -1.12 3.77 -11.18
C LYS A 14 -1.01 2.53 -10.29
N TYR A 15 -2.01 1.66 -10.33
CA TYR A 15 -2.09 0.45 -9.52
C TYR A 15 -2.11 -0.81 -10.41
N SER A 16 -1.38 -0.77 -11.52
CA SER A 16 -1.25 -1.87 -12.48
C SER A 16 -0.26 -2.95 -12.04
N GLY A 17 0.77 -2.58 -11.27
CA GLY A 17 1.88 -3.46 -10.87
C GLY A 17 1.67 -4.24 -9.56
N ASP A 18 2.32 -5.40 -9.48
CA ASP A 18 2.30 -6.27 -8.29
C ASP A 18 2.95 -5.61 -7.07
N VAL A 19 2.48 -5.99 -5.88
CA VAL A 19 3.04 -5.51 -4.62
C VAL A 19 3.98 -6.55 -4.04
N PHE A 20 5.23 -6.18 -3.88
CA PHE A 20 6.23 -6.99 -3.19
C PHE A 20 6.33 -6.54 -1.73
N ALA A 21 6.13 -7.47 -0.79
CA ALA A 21 6.19 -7.19 0.64
C ALA A 21 7.03 -8.24 1.37
N CYS A 22 7.81 -7.81 2.36
CA CYS A 22 8.65 -8.71 3.16
C CYS A 22 8.25 -8.62 4.64
N LEU A 23 7.99 -9.77 5.26
CA LEU A 23 7.68 -9.89 6.68
C LEU A 23 8.62 -10.92 7.33
N ASN A 24 9.43 -10.46 8.28
CA ASN A 24 10.36 -11.29 9.05
C ASN A 24 11.24 -12.21 8.18
N GLY A 25 11.77 -11.68 7.07
CA GLY A 25 12.62 -12.41 6.13
C GLY A 25 11.88 -13.32 5.15
N LYS A 26 10.54 -13.36 5.18
CA LYS A 26 9.72 -14.01 4.15
C LYS A 26 9.16 -12.97 3.19
N SER A 27 9.46 -13.15 1.92
CA SER A 27 8.94 -12.31 0.84
C SER A 27 7.61 -12.86 0.31
N TYR A 28 6.70 -11.95 0.00
CA TYR A 28 5.39 -12.23 -0.57
C TYR A 28 5.19 -11.35 -1.80
N LEU A 29 4.81 -11.98 -2.90
CA LEU A 29 4.38 -11.28 -4.11
C LEU A 29 2.86 -11.31 -4.16
N ILE A 30 2.24 -10.14 -4.18
CA ILE A 30 0.79 -9.99 -4.15
C ILE A 30 0.35 -9.39 -5.48
N GLN A 31 -0.33 -10.21 -6.27
CA GLN A 31 -0.90 -9.78 -7.54
C GLN A 31 -2.14 -8.91 -7.30
N ARG A 32 -2.13 -7.70 -7.86
CA ARG A 32 -3.30 -6.83 -7.80
C ARG A 32 -4.43 -7.39 -8.66
N GLY A 33 -5.66 -7.20 -8.22
CA GLY A 33 -6.85 -7.73 -8.89
C GLY A 33 -7.11 -9.22 -8.63
N VAL A 34 -6.20 -9.91 -7.94
CA VAL A 34 -6.34 -11.32 -7.55
C VAL A 34 -6.51 -11.42 -6.04
N GLU A 35 -7.29 -12.40 -5.60
CA GLU A 35 -7.41 -12.71 -4.18
C GLU A 35 -6.22 -13.58 -3.76
N VAL A 36 -5.38 -13.05 -2.86
CA VAL A 36 -4.15 -13.69 -2.40
C VAL A 36 -4.25 -13.95 -0.90
N GLU A 37 -3.88 -15.16 -0.50
CA GLU A 37 -3.86 -15.56 0.91
C GLU A 37 -2.52 -15.19 1.54
N VAL A 38 -2.55 -14.34 2.56
CA VAL A 38 -1.35 -13.80 3.24
C VAL A 38 -1.48 -13.91 4.76
N PRO A 39 -0.37 -13.87 5.52
CA PRO A 39 -0.44 -13.79 6.97
C PRO A 39 -1.16 -12.52 7.44
N TYR A 40 -2.01 -12.63 8.47
CA TYR A 40 -2.68 -11.49 9.11
C TYR A 40 -1.77 -10.27 9.40
N PRO A 41 -0.57 -10.43 10.02
CA PRO A 41 0.33 -9.30 10.24
C PRO A 41 0.78 -8.61 8.95
N LEU A 42 0.91 -9.34 7.85
CA LEU A 42 1.23 -8.74 6.55
C LEU A 42 0.06 -7.93 6.00
N ALA A 43 -1.16 -8.48 6.07
CA ALA A 43 -2.37 -7.75 5.66
C ALA A 43 -2.55 -6.44 6.44
N ALA A 44 -2.35 -6.46 7.76
CA ALA A 44 -2.44 -5.27 8.61
C ALA A 44 -1.38 -4.22 8.25
N ILE A 45 -0.17 -4.63 7.85
CA ILE A 45 0.87 -3.73 7.36
C ILE A 45 0.47 -3.10 6.02
N ILE A 46 -0.09 -3.89 5.09
CA ILE A 46 -0.51 -3.41 3.78
C ILE A 46 -1.66 -2.39 3.92
N GLU A 47 -2.62 -2.66 4.80
CA GLU A 47 -3.72 -1.73 5.09
C GLU A 47 -3.19 -0.43 5.72
N ARG A 48 -2.28 -0.53 6.70
CA ARG A 48 -1.61 0.63 7.28
C ARG A 48 -0.76 1.39 6.26
N SER A 49 -0.10 0.70 5.34
CA SER A 49 0.68 1.32 4.26
C SER A 49 -0.23 2.10 3.33
N ALA A 50 -1.39 1.55 2.93
CA ALA A 50 -2.36 2.26 2.12
C ALA A 50 -2.88 3.55 2.82
N GLN A 51 -3.11 3.48 4.14
CA GLN A 51 -3.49 4.66 4.93
C GLN A 51 -2.33 5.65 5.15
N ALA A 52 -1.11 5.15 5.33
CA ALA A 52 0.10 5.96 5.44
C ALA A 52 0.41 6.67 4.12
N ASP A 53 0.18 6.02 2.98
CA ASP A 53 0.28 6.63 1.65
C ASP A 53 -0.73 7.79 1.56
N ILE A 54 -2.00 7.59 1.94
CA ILE A 54 -2.99 8.68 1.96
C ILE A 54 -2.54 9.86 2.83
N GLN A 55 -1.99 9.60 4.03
CA GLN A 55 -1.48 10.66 4.90
C GLN A 55 -0.23 11.32 4.33
N THR A 56 0.67 10.56 3.72
CA THR A 56 1.92 11.07 3.11
C THR A 56 1.59 11.92 1.88
N TYR A 57 0.64 11.49 1.04
CA TYR A 57 0.09 12.30 -0.06
C TYR A 57 -0.59 13.57 0.44
N LYS A 58 -1.35 13.52 1.54
CA LYS A 58 -1.95 14.71 2.16
C LYS A 58 -0.86 15.67 2.66
N ASN A 59 0.14 15.15 3.36
CA ASN A 59 1.24 15.95 3.91
C ASN A 59 2.10 16.55 2.80
N LEU A 60 2.42 15.79 1.74
CA LEU A 60 3.13 16.26 0.55
C LEU A 60 2.34 17.34 -0.21
N ASN A 61 1.04 17.16 -0.41
CA ASN A 61 0.19 18.17 -1.03
C ASN A 61 0.11 19.45 -0.18
N ASN A 62 0.02 19.31 1.14
CA ASN A 62 -0.01 20.46 2.05
C ASN A 62 1.35 21.18 2.08
N LEU A 63 2.45 20.43 2.00
CA LEU A 63 3.81 20.96 1.88
C LEU A 63 3.99 21.68 0.53
N MET A 64 3.58 21.07 -0.59
CA MET A 64 3.58 21.68 -1.92
C MET A 64 2.73 22.94 -1.99
N GLN A 65 1.55 22.97 -1.35
CA GLN A 65 0.72 24.18 -1.27
C GLN A 65 1.40 25.28 -0.45
N LYS A 66 2.07 24.95 0.64
CA LYS A 66 2.88 25.93 1.40
C LYS A 66 4.03 26.49 0.56
N TYR A 67 4.74 25.65 -0.18
CA TYR A 67 5.80 26.12 -1.11
C TYR A 67 5.24 26.96 -2.27
N LYS A 68 4.04 26.65 -2.77
CA LYS A 68 3.36 27.47 -3.82
C LYS A 68 2.82 28.80 -3.30
N ARG A 69 2.59 28.93 -1.99
CA ARG A 69 2.00 30.12 -1.35
C ARG A 69 3.05 30.97 -0.61
N GLY A 70 4.30 30.89 -1.05
CA GLY A 70 5.40 31.79 -0.72
C GLY A 70 5.98 31.66 0.70
N ILE A 71 7.19 32.11 1.03
CA ILE A 71 8.15 33.03 0.36
C ILE A 71 7.58 33.90 -0.77
#